data_AF-A0AAQ0KIU0-F1
#
_entry.id   AF-A0AAQ0KIU0-F1
#
_cell.length_a   1.000
_cell.length_b   1.000
_cell.length_c   1.000
_cell.angle_alpha   90.00
_cell.angle_beta   90.00
_cell.angle_gamma   90.00
#
_symmetry.space_group_name_H-M   'P 1'
#
loop_
_entity.id
_entity.type
_entity.pdbx_description
1 polymer ?
#
loop_
_entity_poly.entity_id
_entity_poly.type
_entity_poly.pdbx_seq_one_letter_code
_entity_poly.pdbx_strand_id
1 'polypeptide(L)' 'MKFYVATFWTGHAWADLHDDPRPFRAASSAADSALLAGKIMTRLRPAEVKAAPEGAA' A
#
# COMPACT_ATOMS: atom_id res chain seq x y z
N MET A 1 -2.38 -15.00 5.19
CA MET A 1 -2.79 -13.64 5.65
C MET A 1 -2.68 -12.68 4.45
N LYS A 2 -3.65 -11.79 4.25
CA LYS A 2 -3.58 -10.77 3.18
C LYS A 2 -2.76 -9.56 3.66
N PHE A 3 -1.82 -9.11 2.84
CA PHE A 3 -1.02 -7.92 3.09
C PHE A 3 -1.47 -6.75 2.20
N TYR A 4 -1.19 -5.54 2.64
CA TYR A 4 -1.64 -4.30 2.03
C TYR A 4 -0.50 -3.28 1.96
N VAL A 5 -0.56 -2.44 0.94
CA VAL A 5 0.28 -1.25 0.80
C VAL A 5 -0.62 -0.02 0.87
N ALA A 6 -0.30 0.88 1.81
CA ALA A 6 -0.96 2.18 1.88
C ALA A 6 -0.37 3.08 0.80
N THR A 7 -1.21 3.77 0.05
CA THR A 7 -0.81 4.64 -1.06
C THR A 7 -1.47 5.99 -0.94
N PHE A 8 -0.85 7.04 -1.49
CA PHE A 8 -1.41 8.38 -1.55
C PHE A 8 -1.38 8.93 -2.98
N TRP A 9 -2.32 9.82 -3.29
CA TRP A 9 -2.37 10.50 -4.58
C TRP A 9 -1.38 11.67 -4.61
N THR A 10 -0.50 11.69 -5.60
CA THR A 10 0.50 12.75 -5.81
C THR A 10 0.00 13.88 -6.73
N GLY A 11 -1.20 13.76 -7.29
CA GLY A 11 -1.69 14.64 -8.36
C GLY A 11 -1.64 13.98 -9.75
N HIS A 12 -0.68 13.08 -9.97
CA HIS A 12 -0.48 12.40 -11.25
C HIS A 12 -0.52 10.87 -11.14
N ALA A 13 -0.09 10.32 -10.00
CA ALA A 13 -0.04 8.89 -9.76
C ALA A 13 -0.27 8.55 -8.28
N TRP A 14 -0.58 7.28 -8.03
CA TRP A 14 -0.54 6.72 -6.67
C TRP A 14 0.89 6.37 -6.30
N ALA A 15 1.35 6.85 -5.15
CA ALA A 15 2.66 6.55 -4.59
C ALA A 15 2.50 5.75 -3.30
N ASP A 16 3.37 4.77 -3.09
CA ASP A 16 3.38 3.94 -1.90
C ASP A 16 3.88 4.76 -0.70
N LEU A 17 3.23 4.61 0.46
CA LEU A 17 3.62 5.27 1.72
C LEU A 17 4.72 4.49 2.46
N HIS A 18 4.93 3.24 2.05
CA HIS A 18 5.93 2.33 2.57
C HIS A 18 6.20 1.23 1.54
N ASP A 19 7.43 0.75 1.49
CA ASP A 19 7.86 -0.23 0.49
C ASP A 19 7.37 -1.66 0.81
N ASP A 20 7.32 -2.02 2.10
CA ASP A 20 6.95 -3.38 2.51
C ASP A 20 5.43 -3.56 2.68
N PRO A 21 4.84 -4.65 2.18
CA PRO A 21 3.47 -5.03 2.49
C PRO A 21 3.24 -5.25 3.99
N ARG A 22 2.17 -4.66 4.54
CA ARG A 22 1.84 -4.73 5.97
C ARG A 22 0.47 -5.38 6.21
N PRO A 23 0.22 -5.96 7.40
CA PRO A 23 -1.12 -6.36 7.80
C PRO A 23 -2.09 -5.17 7.72
N PHE A 24 -3.38 -5.46 7.47
CA PHE A 24 -4.42 -4.44 7.27
C PHE A 24 -4.38 -3.30 8.29
N ARG A 25 -4.31 -3.62 9.60
CA ARG A 25 -4.27 -2.58 10.66
C ARG A 25 -3.08 -1.64 10.52
N ALA A 26 -1.89 -2.16 10.24
CA ALA A 26 -0.69 -1.34 10.12
C ALA A 26 -0.70 -0.49 8.85
N ALA A 27 -1.20 -1.03 7.73
CA ALA A 27 -1.37 -0.26 6.50
C ALA A 27 -2.45 0.83 6.65
N SER A 28 -3.58 0.53 7.29
CA SER A 28 -4.64 1.52 7.58
C SER A 28 -4.11 2.65 8.45
N SER A 29 -3.39 2.32 9.53
CA SER A 29 -2.78 3.34 10.39
C SER A 29 -1.82 4.27 9.64
N ALA A 30 -1.09 3.75 8.65
CA ALA A 30 -0.20 4.55 7.81
C ALA A 30 -0.98 5.46 6.86
N ALA A 31 -2.08 4.97 6.26
CA ALA A 31 -2.97 5.78 5.43
C ALA A 31 -3.63 6.91 6.25
N ASP A 32 -4.15 6.60 7.44
CA ASP A 32 -4.77 7.59 8.33
C ASP A 32 -3.77 8.65 8.79
N SER A 33 -2.55 8.23 9.16
CA SER A 33 -1.48 9.17 9.53
C SER A 33 -1.09 10.08 8.36
N ALA A 34 -1.08 9.55 7.13
CA ALA A 34 -0.83 10.31 5.92
C ALA A 34 -1.95 11.33 5.63
N LEU A 35 -3.23 10.96 5.81
CA LEU A 35 -4.36 11.89 5.71
C LEU A 35 -4.21 13.05 6.69
N LEU A 36 -3.89 12.76 7.96
CA LEU A 36 -3.67 13.77 9.00
C LEU A 36 -2.48 14.69 8.70
N ALA A 37 -1.46 14.18 8.00
CA ALA A 37 -0.29 14.95 7.57
C ALA A 37 -0.56 15.79 6.30
N GLY A 38 -1.80 15.84 5.79
CA GLY A 38 -2.19 16.65 4.63
C GLY A 38 -2.17 15.93 3.29
N LYS A 39 -1.95 14.61 3.25
CA LYS A 39 -2.10 13.81 2.02
C LYS A 39 -3.58 13.49 1.83
N ILE A 40 -4.32 14.42 1.22
CA ILE A 40 -5.79 14.48 1.15
C ILE A 40 -6.45 13.18 0.62
N MET A 41 -5.77 12.44 -0.26
CA MET A 41 -6.28 11.18 -0.81
C MET A 41 -5.32 10.04 -0.54
N THR A 42 -5.72 9.12 0.33
CA THR A 42 -5.03 7.85 0.57
C THR A 42 -5.94 6.67 0.29
N ARG A 43 -5.37 5.54 -0.12
CA ARG A 43 -6.10 4.26 -0.25
C ARG A 43 -5.22 3.07 0.09
N LEU A 44 -5.84 1.96 0.43
CA LEU A 44 -5.18 0.67 0.60
C LEU A 44 -5.24 -0.14 -0.69
N ARG A 45 -4.10 -0.64 -1.14
CA ARG A 45 -3.98 -1.59 -2.24
C ARG A 45 -3.61 -2.96 -1.67
N PRO A 46 -4.26 -4.06 -2.09
CA PRO A 46 -3.76 -5.39 -1.78
C PRO A 46 -2.34 -5.53 -2.32
N ALA A 47 -1.40 -5.96 -1.47
CA ALA A 47 -0.11 -6.38 -1.98
C ALA A 47 -0.36 -7.65 -2.78
N GLU A 48 -0.17 -7.59 -4.09
CA GLU A 48 -0.07 -8.81 -4.89
C GLU A 48 1.08 -9.60 -4.27
N VAL A 49 0.74 -10.70 -3.61
CA VAL A 49 1.72 -11.77 -3.40
C VAL A 49 2.07 -12.14 -4.82
N LYS A 50 3.17 -11.61 -5.33
CA LYS A 50 3.71 -11.97 -6.65
C LYS A 50 3.73 -13.48 -6.61
N ALA A 51 2.75 -14.12 -7.27
CA ALA A 51 2.84 -15.55 -7.50
C ALA A 51 4.21 -15.69 -8.15
N ALA A 52 5.11 -16.41 -7.49
CA ALA A 52 6.39 -16.73 -8.08
C ALA A 52 6.10 -17.20 -9.51
N PRO A 53 6.84 -16.76 -10.53
CA PRO A 53 6.59 -17.25 -11.88
C PRO A 53 6.65 -18.77 -11.83
N GLU A 54 5.49 -19.41 -11.97
CA GLU A 54 5.34 -20.85 -12.09
C GLU A 54 5.88 -21.19 -13.48
N GLY A 55 7.19 -21.40 -13.56
CA GLY A 55 7.89 -21.59 -14.82
C GLY A 55 9.32 -21.09 -14.80
N ALA A 56 10.17 -21.69 -13.97
CA ALA A 56 11.60 -21.71 -14.21
C ALA A 56 12.18 -23.07 -13.79
N ALA A 57 12.54 -23.84 -14.82
CA ALA A 57 13.22 -25.14 -14.87
C ALA A 57 12.36 -26.40 -14.60
#